data_AF-A0A7J2NQR1-F1
#
_entry.id   AF-A0A7J2NQR1-F1
#
_cell.length_a   1.000
_cell.length_b   1.000
_cell.length_c   1.000
_cell.angle_alpha   90.00
_cell.angle_beta   90.00
_cell.angle_gamma   90.00
#
_symmetry.space_group_name_H-M   'P 1'
#
loop_
_entity.id
_entity.type
_entity.pdbx_description
1 polymer ?
#
loop_
_entity_poly.entity_id
_entity_poly.type
_entity_poly.pdbx_seq_one_letter_code
_entity_poly.pdbx_strand_id
1 'polypeptide(L)'
;MKIEKKLIACSILALAIGVSSVLPLTFLMSATAKVNAIPENLSSEPWFSIDVPYSYWMTRDGKIEGMDVDSDIDETTLVSSQYLMALNITLNVDTTNYPADARIEYYQINVTSDKGPVENGCWFVGTNLNGGSFSFQDFIEDFHFSRDEWFDTDAFNTANDGISSGVVRRDWATGFSLLWRVGSSGAGTIGHSGTSDLVSALREAETLTISISRVGWITFTANSTLVTLANNEVVEQVQLEKFGEGFLYNSVVPEEELATIDLTSPPISFNN
;
A
#
# COMPACT_ATOMS: atom_id res chain seq x y z
N MET A 1 20.31 -69.69 11.64
CA MET A 1 19.47 -69.30 12.81
C MET A 1 19.86 -68.01 13.54
N LYS A 2 21.12 -67.67 13.90
CA LYS A 2 21.42 -66.38 14.58
C LYS A 2 21.46 -65.16 13.65
N ILE A 3 21.78 -65.35 12.36
CA ILE A 3 21.88 -64.27 11.37
C ILE A 3 20.49 -63.86 10.84
N GLU A 4 19.58 -64.81 10.63
CA GLU A 4 18.20 -64.56 10.16
C GLU A 4 17.40 -63.70 11.15
N LYS A 5 17.59 -63.89 12.47
CA LYS A 5 16.93 -63.07 13.50
C LYS A 5 17.39 -61.62 13.50
N LYS A 6 18.65 -61.34 13.12
CA LYS A 6 19.19 -59.98 13.02
C LYS A 6 18.67 -59.27 11.77
N LEU A 7 18.52 -59.99 10.65
CA LEU A 7 17.97 -59.45 9.41
C LEU A 7 16.49 -59.04 9.56
N ILE A 8 15.69 -59.86 10.24
CA ILE A 8 14.28 -59.54 10.52
C ILE A 8 14.17 -58.31 11.45
N ALA A 9 15.01 -58.22 12.49
CA ALA A 9 15.02 -57.07 13.39
C ALA A 9 15.41 -55.76 12.68
N CYS A 10 16.43 -55.79 11.81
CA CYS A 10 16.83 -54.60 11.03
C CYS A 10 15.73 -54.17 10.04
N SER A 11 14.99 -55.12 9.46
CA SER A 11 13.91 -54.81 8.51
C SER A 11 12.72 -54.13 9.20
N ILE A 12 12.37 -54.57 10.42
CA ILE A 12 11.34 -53.91 11.25
C ILE A 12 11.77 -52.50 11.66
N LEU A 13 13.05 -52.33 12.04
CA LEU A 13 13.58 -51.02 12.41
C LEU A 13 13.57 -50.03 11.21
N ALA A 14 13.93 -50.51 10.02
CA ALA A 14 13.90 -49.71 8.80
C ALA A 14 12.46 -49.28 8.42
N LEU A 15 11.48 -50.18 8.59
CA LEU A 15 10.06 -49.85 8.40
C LEU A 15 9.57 -48.82 9.41
N ALA A 16 9.93 -48.95 10.68
CA ALA A 16 9.56 -47.98 11.72
C ALA A 16 10.16 -46.59 11.45
N ILE A 17 11.43 -46.52 11.02
CA ILE A 17 12.08 -45.25 10.65
C ILE A 17 11.43 -44.66 9.39
N GLY A 18 11.10 -45.48 8.40
CA GLY A 18 10.41 -45.04 7.18
C GLY A 18 9.00 -44.49 7.44
N VAL A 19 8.22 -45.12 8.31
CA VAL A 19 6.89 -44.61 8.70
C VAL A 19 7.02 -43.35 9.57
N SER A 20 8.00 -43.33 10.47
CA SER A 20 8.28 -42.18 11.36
C SER A 20 8.86 -40.97 10.62
N SER A 21 9.48 -41.14 9.45
CA SER A 21 9.99 -40.02 8.63
C SER A 21 8.93 -39.46 7.68
N VAL A 22 7.93 -40.25 7.28
CA VAL A 22 6.82 -39.79 6.43
C VAL A 22 5.77 -39.03 7.23
N LEU A 23 5.52 -39.40 8.49
CA LEU A 23 4.53 -38.76 9.36
C LEU A 23 4.78 -37.24 9.57
N PRO A 24 5.99 -36.78 9.93
CA PRO A 24 6.29 -35.35 10.02
C PRO A 24 6.17 -34.65 8.66
N LEU A 25 6.52 -35.31 7.55
CA LEU A 25 6.40 -34.73 6.21
C LEU A 25 4.93 -34.48 5.85
N THR A 26 4.03 -35.43 6.15
CA THR A 26 2.59 -35.24 5.95
C THR A 26 2.00 -34.19 6.88
N PHE A 27 2.50 -34.08 8.12
CA PHE A 27 2.03 -33.07 9.09
C PHE A 27 2.53 -31.66 8.77
N LEU A 28 3.75 -31.53 8.23
CA LEU A 28 4.32 -30.26 7.79
C LEU A 28 3.75 -29.79 6.43
N MET A 29 3.39 -30.72 5.54
CA MET A 29 2.70 -30.36 4.28
C MET A 29 1.22 -30.03 4.46
N SER A 30 0.58 -30.37 5.59
CA SER A 30 -0.81 -29.96 5.87
C SER A 30 -0.97 -28.48 6.23
N ALA A 31 0.12 -27.76 6.52
CA ALA A 31 0.14 -26.31 6.67
C ALA A 31 0.50 -25.57 5.36
N THR A 32 0.36 -26.24 4.21
CA THR A 32 0.31 -25.51 2.93
C THR A 32 -0.94 -24.65 2.98
N ALA A 33 -0.77 -23.33 3.01
CA ALA A 33 -1.86 -22.38 2.79
C ALA A 33 -2.67 -22.91 1.60
N LYS A 34 -3.88 -23.41 1.87
CA LYS A 34 -4.76 -23.85 0.81
C LYS A 34 -5.03 -22.60 -0.02
N VAL A 35 -4.41 -22.53 -1.20
CA VAL A 35 -5.01 -21.86 -2.34
C VAL A 35 -6.26 -22.67 -2.65
N ASN A 36 -7.29 -22.51 -1.82
CA ASN A 36 -8.62 -22.90 -2.21
C ASN A 36 -8.85 -22.12 -3.50
N ALA A 37 -9.16 -22.85 -4.58
CA ALA A 37 -9.71 -22.24 -5.78
C ALA A 37 -10.71 -21.19 -5.31
N ILE A 38 -10.44 -19.94 -5.68
CA ILE A 38 -11.28 -18.78 -5.37
C ILE A 38 -12.72 -19.25 -5.63
N PRO A 39 -13.59 -19.34 -4.60
CA PRO A 39 -14.99 -19.63 -4.83
C PRO A 39 -15.45 -18.80 -6.02
N GLU A 40 -16.16 -19.38 -6.98
CA GLU A 40 -16.61 -18.68 -8.22
C GLU A 40 -17.38 -17.36 -7.93
N ASN A 41 -17.74 -17.13 -6.66
CA ASN A 41 -18.42 -15.96 -6.14
C ASN A 41 -17.49 -14.85 -5.58
N LEU A 42 -16.18 -15.07 -5.43
CA LEU A 42 -15.22 -14.02 -5.07
C LEU A 42 -14.68 -13.43 -6.37
N SER A 43 -15.39 -12.45 -6.92
CA SER A 43 -14.97 -11.75 -8.15
C SER A 43 -13.53 -11.25 -8.02
N SER A 44 -12.74 -11.45 -9.08
CA SER A 44 -11.39 -10.88 -9.22
C SER A 44 -11.43 -9.36 -9.41
N GLU A 45 -12.62 -8.79 -9.66
CA GLU A 45 -12.80 -7.36 -9.82
C GLU A 45 -12.42 -6.59 -8.53
N PRO A 46 -11.92 -5.35 -8.69
CA PRO A 46 -11.64 -4.47 -7.58
C PRO A 46 -12.92 -4.12 -6.84
N TRP A 47 -12.87 -4.18 -5.51
CA TRP A 47 -13.95 -3.68 -4.66
C TRP A 47 -14.00 -2.18 -4.64
N PHE A 48 -12.84 -1.54 -4.75
CA PHE A 48 -12.71 -0.10 -4.65
C PHE A 48 -12.34 0.51 -6.00
N SER A 49 -13.03 1.57 -6.40
CA SER A 49 -12.52 2.52 -7.38
C SER A 49 -11.66 3.54 -6.66
N ILE A 50 -10.56 3.94 -7.30
CA ILE A 50 -9.67 5.00 -6.83
C ILE A 50 -9.55 6.01 -7.97
N ASP A 51 -9.93 7.26 -7.71
CA ASP A 51 -9.67 8.37 -8.61
C ASP A 51 -8.71 9.36 -7.94
N VAL A 52 -7.91 10.08 -8.73
CA VAL A 52 -7.02 11.15 -8.22
C VAL A 52 -7.58 12.51 -8.61
N PRO A 53 -8.52 13.11 -7.85
CA PRO A 53 -9.10 14.41 -8.22
C PRO A 53 -8.12 15.58 -8.16
N TYR A 54 -7.07 15.48 -7.34
CA TYR A 54 -6.10 16.53 -7.13
C TYR A 54 -4.74 15.93 -6.79
N SER A 55 -3.67 16.44 -7.40
CA SER A 55 -2.33 16.24 -6.90
C SER A 55 -1.43 17.40 -7.25
N TYR A 56 -0.66 17.87 -6.27
CA TYR A 56 0.34 18.90 -6.46
C TYR A 56 1.68 18.44 -5.90
N TRP A 57 2.74 18.63 -6.68
CA TRP A 57 4.11 18.23 -6.36
C TRP A 57 5.04 19.41 -6.61
N MET A 58 5.91 19.72 -5.66
CA MET A 58 6.89 20.79 -5.83
C MET A 58 8.21 20.45 -5.14
N THR A 59 9.24 21.22 -5.48
CA THR A 59 10.48 21.23 -4.72
C THR A 59 10.69 22.60 -4.09
N ARG A 60 11.36 22.66 -2.95
CA ARG A 60 11.67 23.92 -2.27
C ARG A 60 13.12 23.92 -1.83
N ASP A 61 13.79 25.04 -2.06
CA ASP A 61 15.10 25.33 -1.48
C ASP A 61 14.95 25.91 -0.07
N GLY A 62 15.89 25.55 0.79
CA GLY A 62 15.95 25.96 2.18
C GLY A 62 15.11 25.09 3.11
N LYS A 63 15.16 25.46 4.39
CA LYS A 63 14.48 24.79 5.49
C LYS A 63 12.95 24.81 5.34
N ILE A 64 12.32 23.66 5.63
CA ILE A 64 10.86 23.57 5.76
C ILE A 64 10.43 24.32 7.03
N GLU A 65 9.41 25.17 6.92
CA GLU A 65 8.90 25.93 8.07
C GLU A 65 8.42 25.00 9.19
N GLY A 66 8.83 25.28 10.43
CA GLY A 66 8.46 24.47 11.60
C GLY A 66 9.27 23.19 11.81
N MET A 67 10.24 22.89 10.95
CA MET A 67 11.14 21.75 11.10
C MET A 67 12.41 22.16 11.85
N ASP A 68 12.74 21.51 12.96
CA ASP A 68 14.04 21.71 13.61
C ASP A 68 15.12 20.96 12.82
N VAL A 69 16.18 21.68 12.49
CA VAL A 69 17.33 21.17 11.76
C VAL A 69 18.52 21.25 12.73
N ASP A 70 19.35 20.20 12.76
CA ASP A 70 20.58 20.19 13.55
C ASP A 70 21.44 21.43 13.21
N SER A 71 22.00 22.07 14.23
CA SER A 71 22.79 23.31 14.09
C SER A 71 24.03 23.16 13.22
N ASP A 72 24.50 21.93 13.02
CA ASP A 72 25.67 21.63 12.18
C ASP A 72 25.33 21.60 10.67
N ILE A 73 24.05 21.71 10.32
CA ILE A 73 23.53 21.67 8.96
C ILE A 73 23.45 23.09 8.39
N ASP A 74 24.05 23.32 7.23
CA ASP A 74 23.84 24.56 6.49
C ASP A 74 22.43 24.57 5.88
N GLU A 75 21.52 25.29 6.53
CA GLU A 75 20.12 25.45 6.11
C GLU A 75 19.98 25.94 4.65
N THR A 76 20.98 26.65 4.11
CA THR A 76 20.95 27.15 2.73
C THR A 76 21.20 26.06 1.70
N THR A 77 21.73 24.92 2.12
CA THR A 77 21.98 23.75 1.25
C THR A 77 20.83 22.74 1.25
N LEU A 78 19.79 23.01 2.05
CA LEU A 78 18.65 22.13 2.18
C LEU A 78 17.76 22.20 0.95
N VAL A 79 17.31 21.04 0.52
CA VAL A 79 16.26 20.90 -0.48
C VAL A 79 15.21 19.92 0.02
N SER A 80 13.97 20.17 -0.36
CA SER A 80 12.84 19.29 -0.05
C SER A 80 11.95 19.08 -1.27
N SER A 81 11.34 17.89 -1.35
CA SER A 81 10.12 17.67 -2.11
C SER A 81 8.93 17.89 -1.18
N GLN A 82 7.83 18.40 -1.72
CA GLN A 82 6.57 18.50 -1.00
C GLN A 82 5.46 18.12 -1.95
N TYR A 83 4.51 17.33 -1.47
CA TYR A 83 3.38 16.94 -2.28
C TYR A 83 2.10 16.77 -1.47
N LEU A 84 1.01 16.88 -2.21
CA LEU A 84 -0.32 16.48 -1.79
C LEU A 84 -0.94 15.66 -2.90
N MET A 85 -1.58 14.56 -2.54
CA MET A 85 -2.44 13.81 -3.43
C MET A 85 -3.77 13.56 -2.71
N ALA A 86 -4.87 13.88 -3.38
CA ALA A 86 -6.21 13.52 -2.93
C ALA A 86 -6.62 12.24 -3.65
N LEU A 87 -7.06 11.24 -2.90
CA LEU A 87 -7.63 10.00 -3.44
C LEU A 87 -9.12 9.98 -3.16
N ASN A 88 -9.93 9.88 -4.20
CA ASN A 88 -11.36 9.62 -4.08
C ASN A 88 -11.61 8.12 -4.16
N ILE A 89 -12.03 7.51 -3.06
CA ILE A 89 -12.10 6.06 -2.92
C ILE A 89 -13.57 5.64 -2.77
N THR A 90 -14.07 4.79 -3.66
CA THR A 90 -15.48 4.38 -3.69
C THR A 90 -15.62 2.87 -3.61
N LEU A 91 -16.45 2.36 -2.70
CA LEU A 91 -16.79 0.93 -2.68
C LEU A 91 -17.83 0.62 -3.76
N ASN A 92 -17.48 -0.22 -4.74
CA ASN A 92 -18.32 -0.53 -5.90
C ASN A 92 -19.24 -1.74 -5.70
N VAL A 93 -18.95 -2.56 -4.71
CA VAL A 93 -19.64 -3.84 -4.50
C VAL A 93 -20.63 -3.77 -3.34
N ASP A 94 -21.72 -4.53 -3.44
CA ASP A 94 -22.62 -4.78 -2.30
C ASP A 94 -22.01 -5.83 -1.37
N THR A 95 -21.63 -5.37 -0.17
CA THR A 95 -20.98 -6.19 0.85
C THR A 95 -21.94 -6.71 1.91
N THR A 96 -23.23 -6.36 1.85
CA THR A 96 -24.24 -6.65 2.89
C THR A 96 -24.35 -8.13 3.23
N ASN A 97 -24.19 -9.01 2.23
CA ASN A 97 -24.27 -10.46 2.39
C ASN A 97 -22.96 -11.16 1.98
N TYR A 98 -21.85 -10.42 1.94
CA TYR A 98 -20.59 -11.00 1.51
C TYR A 98 -20.03 -11.94 2.58
N PRO A 99 -19.58 -13.16 2.24
CA PRO A 99 -19.17 -14.16 3.20
C PRO A 99 -17.72 -13.93 3.71
N ALA A 100 -17.43 -12.71 4.15
CA ALA A 100 -16.16 -12.34 4.76
C ALA A 100 -16.37 -11.36 5.91
N ASP A 101 -15.48 -11.39 6.89
CA ASP A 101 -15.46 -10.44 7.99
C ASP A 101 -14.81 -9.12 7.56
N ALA A 102 -13.83 -9.17 6.65
CA ALA A 102 -13.23 -7.99 6.06
C ALA A 102 -12.55 -8.29 4.73
N ARG A 103 -12.29 -7.24 3.95
CA ARG A 103 -11.39 -7.29 2.80
C ARG A 103 -10.57 -6.02 2.72
N ILE A 104 -9.28 -6.19 2.43
CA ILE A 104 -8.31 -5.12 2.31
C ILE A 104 -7.62 -5.28 0.96
N GLU A 105 -7.69 -4.26 0.13
CA GLU A 105 -7.06 -4.20 -1.17
C GLU A 105 -5.81 -3.33 -1.10
N TYR A 106 -4.76 -3.83 -1.73
CA TYR A 106 -3.43 -3.26 -1.74
C TYR A 106 -3.12 -2.71 -3.12
N TYR A 107 -2.56 -1.51 -3.13
CA TYR A 107 -2.26 -0.71 -4.29
C TYR A 107 -0.81 -0.25 -4.22
N GLN A 108 -0.20 -0.08 -5.39
CA GLN A 108 1.11 0.53 -5.55
C GLN A 108 0.91 1.83 -6.29
N ILE A 109 1.39 2.92 -5.71
CA ILE A 109 1.40 4.25 -6.30
C ILE A 109 2.80 4.46 -6.83
N ASN A 110 2.95 4.56 -8.15
CA ASN A 110 4.22 4.86 -8.80
C ASN A 110 4.17 6.27 -9.38
N VAL A 111 5.12 7.09 -8.98
CA VAL A 111 5.36 8.43 -9.49
C VAL A 111 6.56 8.37 -10.42
N THR A 112 6.34 8.75 -11.67
CA THR A 112 7.36 8.70 -12.73
C THR A 112 7.42 10.05 -13.43
N SER A 113 8.58 10.38 -13.98
CA SER A 113 8.76 11.53 -14.86
C SER A 113 9.17 11.07 -16.25
N ASP A 114 9.24 12.02 -17.19
CA ASP A 114 9.85 11.79 -18.50
C ASP A 114 11.36 11.45 -18.41
N LYS A 115 11.99 11.62 -17.24
CA LYS A 115 13.39 11.25 -16.99
C LYS A 115 13.55 9.90 -16.28
N GLY A 116 12.49 9.32 -15.74
CA GLY A 116 12.52 8.01 -15.08
C GLY A 116 11.67 7.93 -13.82
N PRO A 117 11.84 6.87 -13.01
CA PRO A 117 11.14 6.73 -11.72
C PRO A 117 11.50 7.86 -10.76
N VAL A 118 10.51 8.37 -10.04
CA VAL A 118 10.69 9.43 -9.02
C VAL A 118 10.50 8.86 -7.63
N GLU A 119 9.34 8.26 -7.37
CA GLU A 119 8.98 7.71 -6.06
C GLU A 119 8.00 6.55 -6.26
N ASN A 120 8.03 5.58 -5.35
CA ASN A 120 7.02 4.54 -5.25
C ASN A 120 6.52 4.45 -3.82
N GLY A 121 5.25 4.08 -3.66
CA GLY A 121 4.63 3.88 -2.37
C GLY A 121 3.57 2.81 -2.42
N CYS A 122 3.22 2.30 -1.25
CA CYS A 122 2.23 1.25 -1.11
C CYS A 122 1.01 1.78 -0.36
N TRP A 123 -0.17 1.71 -0.96
CA TRP A 123 -1.41 2.17 -0.37
C TRP A 123 -2.37 1.01 -0.11
N PHE A 124 -3.20 1.08 0.92
CA PHE A 124 -4.28 0.12 1.09
C PHE A 124 -5.62 0.77 1.39
N VAL A 125 -6.70 0.08 1.00
CA VAL A 125 -8.06 0.41 1.41
C VAL A 125 -8.80 -0.86 1.79
N GLY A 126 -9.56 -0.80 2.88
CA GLY A 126 -10.38 -1.93 3.29
C GLY A 126 -11.69 -1.56 3.95
N THR A 127 -12.54 -2.57 4.07
CA THR A 127 -13.75 -2.50 4.87
C THR A 127 -13.83 -3.68 5.83
N ASN A 128 -14.19 -3.41 7.08
CA ASN A 128 -14.60 -4.41 8.05
C ASN A 128 -16.13 -4.53 8.02
N LEU A 129 -16.63 -5.70 7.65
CA LEU A 129 -18.05 -6.03 7.49
C LEU A 129 -18.68 -6.61 8.77
N ASN A 130 -17.84 -7.03 9.72
CA ASN A 130 -18.28 -7.60 10.99
C ASN A 130 -17.55 -6.91 12.14
N GLY A 131 -18.22 -5.92 12.75
CA GLY A 131 -17.63 -5.00 13.71
C GLY A 131 -16.99 -5.61 14.97
N GLY A 132 -17.13 -6.92 15.20
CA GLY A 132 -16.48 -7.66 16.29
C GLY A 132 -15.22 -8.44 15.92
N SER A 133 -14.84 -8.51 14.63
CA SER A 133 -13.84 -9.49 14.16
C SER A 133 -12.38 -9.05 14.38
N PHE A 134 -12.08 -7.74 14.26
CA PHE A 134 -10.79 -7.13 14.66
C PHE A 134 -10.89 -5.60 14.68
N SER A 135 -10.03 -4.94 15.47
CA SER A 135 -9.85 -3.48 15.38
C SER A 135 -8.79 -3.13 14.33
N PHE A 136 -8.92 -1.98 13.67
CA PHE A 136 -7.94 -1.53 12.68
C PHE A 136 -6.53 -1.38 13.26
N GLN A 137 -6.44 -0.92 14.52
CA GLN A 137 -5.16 -0.76 15.20
C GLN A 137 -4.48 -2.11 15.43
N ASP A 138 -5.23 -3.10 15.95
CA ASP A 138 -4.71 -4.46 16.15
C ASP A 138 -4.29 -5.07 14.80
N PHE A 139 -4.99 -4.74 13.71
CA PHE A 139 -4.63 -5.21 12.38
C PHE A 139 -3.27 -4.68 11.92
N ILE A 140 -3.03 -3.36 11.93
CA ILE A 140 -1.78 -2.78 11.43
C ILE A 140 -0.59 -3.14 12.32
N GLU A 141 -0.80 -3.28 13.63
CA GLU A 141 0.29 -3.60 14.56
C GLU A 141 0.64 -5.10 14.59
N ASP A 142 -0.36 -5.99 14.53
CA ASP A 142 -0.15 -7.43 14.76
C ASP A 142 -0.19 -8.30 13.49
N PHE A 143 -0.74 -7.80 12.38
CA PHE A 143 -0.83 -8.58 11.14
C PHE A 143 0.44 -8.44 10.29
N HIS A 144 1.27 -9.48 10.30
CA HIS A 144 2.46 -9.60 9.48
C HIS A 144 2.34 -10.78 8.53
N PHE A 145 2.66 -10.58 7.25
CA PHE A 145 2.78 -11.70 6.34
C PHE A 145 4.03 -12.51 6.65
N SER A 146 3.90 -13.84 6.63
CA SER A 146 5.06 -14.73 6.79
C SER A 146 6.01 -14.75 5.58
N ARG A 147 5.66 -14.04 4.52
CA ARG A 147 6.45 -13.88 3.31
C ARG A 147 6.66 -12.40 3.06
N ASP A 148 7.91 -11.99 3.13
CA ASP A 148 8.34 -10.60 2.87
C ASP A 148 7.91 -10.12 1.48
N GLU A 149 7.77 -11.04 0.52
CA GLU A 149 7.34 -10.75 -0.86
C GLU A 149 5.84 -10.41 -0.99
N TRP A 150 5.03 -10.65 0.04
CA TRP A 150 3.58 -10.45 -0.01
C TRP A 150 3.20 -9.16 0.71
N PHE A 151 2.91 -8.13 -0.08
CA PHE A 151 2.43 -6.84 0.41
C PHE A 151 3.25 -6.31 1.60
N ASP A 152 4.58 -6.28 1.43
CA ASP A 152 5.64 -5.84 2.38
C ASP A 152 5.11 -4.96 3.53
N THR A 153 4.61 -5.60 4.60
CA THR A 153 3.91 -4.95 5.72
C THR A 153 4.81 -3.96 6.46
N ASP A 154 6.13 -4.18 6.42
CA ASP A 154 7.11 -3.28 7.02
C ASP A 154 7.19 -1.94 6.25
N ALA A 155 6.91 -1.95 4.93
CA ALA A 155 6.76 -0.75 4.11
C ALA A 155 5.40 -0.03 4.31
N PHE A 156 4.44 -0.63 5.02
CA PHE A 156 3.13 -0.06 5.37
C PHE A 156 3.09 0.59 6.74
N ASN A 157 4.24 0.99 7.28
CA ASN A 157 4.26 1.75 8.52
C ASN A 157 3.55 3.11 8.33
N THR A 158 2.32 3.22 8.82
CA THR A 158 1.52 4.46 8.78
C THR A 158 2.14 5.60 9.59
N ALA A 159 3.18 5.33 10.39
CA ALA A 159 3.94 6.34 11.11
C ALA A 159 5.13 6.91 10.30
N ASN A 160 5.44 6.36 9.13
CA ASN A 160 6.45 6.93 8.24
C ASN A 160 5.81 7.92 7.26
N ASP A 161 6.25 9.17 7.32
CA ASP A 161 5.80 10.25 6.44
C ASP A 161 6.22 9.96 4.98
N GLY A 162 5.28 9.51 4.15
CA GLY A 162 5.49 9.20 2.74
C GLY A 162 4.20 8.84 2.00
N ILE A 163 4.33 8.28 0.78
CA ILE A 163 3.17 7.85 -0.03
C ILE A 163 2.51 6.61 0.58
N SER A 164 3.23 5.88 1.45
CA SER A 164 2.73 4.64 2.05
C SER A 164 1.80 4.88 3.23
N SER A 165 0.52 4.55 3.10
CA SER A 165 -0.46 4.54 4.19
C SER A 165 -1.75 3.84 3.71
N GLY A 166 -2.87 4.01 4.40
CA GLY A 166 -4.13 3.39 4.00
C GLY A 166 -5.31 3.76 4.90
N VAL A 167 -6.48 3.27 4.51
CA VAL A 167 -7.72 3.52 5.26
C VAL A 167 -8.56 2.24 5.35
N VAL A 168 -9.04 1.95 6.55
CA VAL A 168 -10.06 0.91 6.76
C VAL A 168 -11.27 1.54 7.43
N ARG A 169 -12.45 1.27 6.88
CA ARG A 169 -13.71 1.73 7.43
C ARG A 169 -14.56 0.55 7.90
N ARG A 170 -15.31 0.73 8.99
CA ARG A 170 -16.36 -0.22 9.36
C ARG A 170 -17.59 0.00 8.49
N ASP A 171 -18.18 -1.08 7.98
CA ASP A 171 -19.44 -1.10 7.24
C ASP A 171 -19.46 -0.06 6.11
N TRP A 172 -18.41 -0.04 5.29
CA TRP A 172 -18.35 0.86 4.14
C TRP A 172 -19.52 0.53 3.19
N ALA A 173 -20.40 1.50 2.98
CA ALA A 173 -21.58 1.32 2.16
C ALA A 173 -21.25 1.38 0.67
N THR A 174 -21.94 0.58 -0.15
CA THR A 174 -21.79 0.61 -1.61
C THR A 174 -22.14 1.96 -2.19
N GLY A 175 -21.33 2.45 -3.12
CA GLY A 175 -21.45 3.77 -3.73
C GLY A 175 -21.02 4.93 -2.82
N PHE A 176 -20.61 4.67 -1.57
CA PHE A 176 -20.07 5.72 -0.71
C PHE A 176 -18.61 6.02 -1.10
N SER A 177 -18.36 7.27 -1.46
CA SER A 177 -17.02 7.78 -1.78
C SER A 177 -16.41 8.51 -0.59
N LEU A 178 -15.13 8.24 -0.34
CA LEU A 178 -14.31 8.89 0.68
C LEU A 178 -13.16 9.64 0.01
N LEU A 179 -13.08 10.94 0.26
CA LEU A 179 -11.94 11.74 -0.16
C LEU A 179 -10.86 11.68 0.93
N TRP A 180 -9.72 11.07 0.60
CA TRP A 180 -8.61 10.83 1.48
C TRP A 180 -7.37 11.62 1.08
N ARG A 181 -6.58 12.04 2.07
CA ARG A 181 -5.34 12.80 1.88
C ARG A 181 -4.13 11.86 1.92
N VAL A 182 -3.28 11.92 0.90
CA VAL A 182 -1.96 11.26 0.84
C VAL A 182 -0.88 12.35 0.74
N GLY A 183 0.12 12.26 1.61
CA GLY A 183 1.15 13.30 1.78
C GLY A 183 0.66 14.53 2.54
N SER A 184 1.59 15.41 2.90
CA SER A 184 1.29 16.69 3.55
C SER A 184 2.34 17.76 3.27
N SER A 185 1.98 19.02 3.53
CA SER A 185 2.89 20.15 3.66
C SER A 185 3.87 19.88 4.82
N GLY A 186 5.01 19.25 4.51
CA GLY A 186 5.98 18.77 5.51
C GLY A 186 6.51 17.37 5.25
N ALA A 187 5.81 16.57 4.43
CA ALA A 187 6.35 15.33 3.88
C ALA A 187 7.41 15.69 2.83
N GLY A 188 8.65 15.80 3.28
CA GLY A 188 9.78 16.10 2.42
C GLY A 188 11.03 15.44 2.94
N THR A 189 11.80 14.82 2.04
CA THR A 189 13.15 14.38 2.37
C THR A 189 14.02 15.62 2.54
N ILE A 190 14.60 15.82 3.73
CA ILE A 190 15.68 16.79 3.91
C ILE A 190 16.93 16.21 3.25
N GLY A 191 17.29 16.71 2.07
CA GLY A 191 18.61 16.44 1.49
C GLY A 191 19.63 17.46 1.97
N HIS A 192 20.83 17.01 2.33
CA HIS A 192 22.00 17.89 2.37
C HIS A 192 22.67 17.92 1.00
N SER A 193 23.09 19.12 0.57
CA SER A 193 23.93 19.36 -0.60
C SER A 193 23.50 18.62 -1.88
N GLY A 194 22.71 19.28 -2.73
CA GLY A 194 22.75 19.06 -4.17
C GLY A 194 22.20 17.76 -4.78
N THR A 195 21.84 16.71 -4.04
CA THR A 195 21.31 15.46 -4.64
C THR A 195 20.44 14.65 -3.67
N SER A 196 19.23 15.10 -3.34
CA SER A 196 18.17 14.09 -3.22
C SER A 196 17.82 13.72 -4.65
N ASP A 197 18.12 12.48 -5.08
CA ASP A 197 17.86 12.03 -6.46
C ASP A 197 16.41 12.30 -6.87
N LEU A 198 15.49 12.24 -5.90
CA LEU A 198 14.09 12.61 -6.05
C LEU A 198 13.90 14.11 -6.37
N VAL A 199 14.54 15.02 -5.63
CA VAL A 199 14.46 16.47 -5.90
C VAL A 199 15.06 16.80 -7.27
N SER A 200 16.20 16.20 -7.60
CA SER A 200 16.84 16.39 -8.92
C SER A 200 15.92 15.87 -10.03
N ALA A 201 15.35 14.67 -9.88
CA ALA A 201 14.41 14.10 -10.84
C ALA A 201 13.17 14.98 -11.04
N LEU A 202 12.62 15.57 -9.97
CA LEU A 202 11.48 16.49 -10.06
C LEU A 202 11.84 17.82 -10.75
N ARG A 203 13.04 18.36 -10.51
CA ARG A 203 13.49 19.63 -11.13
C ARG A 203 13.76 19.49 -12.61
N GLU A 204 14.34 18.37 -13.03
CA GLU A 204 14.67 18.08 -14.43
C GLU A 204 13.48 17.57 -15.25
N ALA A 205 12.41 17.14 -14.59
CA ALA A 205 11.21 16.66 -15.24
C ALA A 205 10.43 17.79 -15.96
N GLU A 206 9.88 17.46 -17.12
CA GLU A 206 8.92 18.26 -17.87
C GLU A 206 7.49 17.83 -17.57
N THR A 207 7.28 16.54 -17.28
CA THR A 207 5.97 15.99 -16.88
C THR A 207 6.12 14.99 -15.75
N LEU A 208 5.09 14.85 -14.92
CA LEU A 208 4.97 13.78 -13.95
C LEU A 208 3.75 12.92 -14.25
N THR A 209 3.87 11.62 -14.04
CA THR A 209 2.77 10.67 -14.16
C THR A 209 2.65 9.92 -12.85
N ILE A 210 1.45 9.94 -12.28
CA ILE A 210 1.06 9.11 -11.15
C ILE A 210 0.28 7.94 -11.73
N SER A 211 0.71 6.72 -11.43
CA SER A 211 0.00 5.49 -11.78
C SER A 211 -0.30 4.72 -10.51
N ILE A 212 -1.54 4.28 -10.37
CA ILE A 212 -2.00 3.46 -9.25
C ILE A 212 -2.32 2.10 -9.81
N SER A 213 -1.60 1.08 -9.36
CA SER A 213 -1.82 -0.31 -9.77
C SER A 213 -2.29 -1.14 -8.60
N ARG A 214 -3.28 -2.00 -8.83
CA ARG A 214 -3.77 -2.93 -7.81
C ARG A 214 -2.81 -4.12 -7.72
N VAL A 215 -2.20 -4.29 -6.55
CA VAL A 215 -1.25 -5.37 -6.27
C VAL A 215 -1.98 -6.65 -5.89
N GLY A 216 -3.11 -6.52 -5.20
CA GLY A 216 -3.94 -7.65 -4.80
C GLY A 216 -4.77 -7.34 -3.55
N TRP A 217 -5.21 -8.36 -2.84
CA TRP A 217 -6.07 -8.19 -1.67
C TRP A 217 -6.01 -9.36 -0.69
N ILE A 218 -6.41 -9.06 0.53
CA ILE A 218 -6.64 -10.05 1.58
C ILE A 218 -8.13 -10.10 1.89
N THR A 219 -8.66 -11.30 2.04
CA THR A 219 -10.00 -11.53 2.58
C THR A 219 -9.88 -12.24 3.92
N PHE A 220 -10.54 -11.69 4.94
CA PHE A 220 -10.59 -12.25 6.28
C PHE A 220 -11.93 -12.93 6.51
N THR A 221 -11.86 -14.07 7.16
CA THR A 221 -13.02 -14.82 7.66
C THR A 221 -12.71 -15.27 9.08
N ALA A 222 -13.73 -15.66 9.85
CA ALA A 222 -13.60 -16.05 11.25
C ALA A 222 -12.53 -17.13 11.49
N ASN A 223 -12.24 -17.96 10.47
CA ASN A 223 -11.35 -19.10 10.59
C ASN A 223 -10.19 -19.10 9.57
N SER A 224 -10.08 -18.10 8.70
CA SER A 224 -9.05 -18.09 7.66
C SER A 224 -8.76 -16.72 7.06
N THR A 225 -7.52 -16.58 6.59
CA THR A 225 -7.04 -15.45 5.80
C THR A 225 -6.71 -15.94 4.40
N LEU A 226 -7.32 -15.32 3.39
CA LEU A 226 -7.06 -15.62 1.99
C LEU A 226 -6.32 -14.46 1.34
N VAL A 227 -5.15 -14.75 0.78
CA VAL A 227 -4.33 -13.80 0.03
C VAL A 227 -4.54 -14.04 -1.46
N THR A 228 -4.89 -13.00 -2.20
CA THR A 228 -5.03 -13.05 -3.66
C THR A 228 -4.17 -11.98 -4.29
N LEU A 229 -3.25 -12.39 -5.18
CA LEU A 229 -2.43 -11.47 -5.94
C LEU A 229 -3.17 -11.05 -7.21
N ALA A 230 -3.08 -9.77 -7.56
CA ALA A 230 -3.53 -9.24 -8.83
C ALA A 230 -2.36 -9.17 -9.81
N ASN A 231 -2.66 -8.95 -11.10
CA ASN A 231 -1.65 -8.84 -12.15
C ASN A 231 -1.02 -7.44 -12.23
N ASN A 232 -0.98 -6.68 -11.13
CA ASN A 232 -0.52 -5.28 -11.09
C ASN A 232 -1.19 -4.41 -12.17
N GLU A 233 -2.49 -4.59 -12.37
CA GLU A 233 -3.26 -3.80 -13.33
C GLU A 233 -3.36 -2.35 -12.87
N VAL A 234 -3.07 -1.41 -13.76
CA VAL A 234 -3.22 0.03 -13.52
C VAL A 234 -4.70 0.34 -13.44
N VAL A 235 -5.16 0.79 -12.27
CA VAL A 235 -6.56 1.16 -12.01
C VAL A 235 -6.81 2.65 -12.20
N GLU A 236 -5.78 3.48 -12.08
CA GLU A 236 -5.84 4.93 -12.29
C GLU A 236 -4.49 5.45 -12.76
N GLN A 237 -4.51 6.43 -13.65
CA GLN A 237 -3.32 7.10 -14.13
C GLN A 237 -3.63 8.55 -14.48
N VAL A 238 -2.93 9.47 -13.82
CA VAL A 238 -3.02 10.91 -14.10
C VAL A 238 -1.65 11.48 -14.47
N GLN A 239 -1.66 12.44 -15.39
CA GLN A 239 -0.49 13.20 -15.77
C GLN A 239 -0.58 14.60 -15.18
N LEU A 240 0.45 15.02 -14.46
CA LEU A 240 0.56 16.36 -13.89
C LEU A 240 1.40 17.21 -14.82
N GLU A 241 0.93 18.43 -15.04
CA GLU A 241 1.58 19.43 -15.90
C GLU A 241 2.28 20.48 -15.05
N LYS A 242 3.31 21.12 -15.60
CA LYS A 242 4.01 22.22 -14.92
C LYS A 242 3.04 23.35 -14.56
N PHE A 243 3.03 23.73 -13.29
CA PHE A 243 2.24 24.83 -12.77
C PHE A 243 3.03 25.57 -11.68
N GLY A 244 3.37 26.84 -11.94
CA GLY A 244 4.26 27.60 -11.05
C GLY A 244 5.61 26.91 -10.87
N GLU A 245 6.00 26.68 -9.61
CA GLU A 245 7.25 26.01 -9.22
C GLU A 245 7.11 24.47 -9.11
N GLY A 246 5.96 23.92 -9.51
CA GLY A 246 5.62 22.51 -9.30
C GLY A 246 4.89 21.88 -10.49
N PHE A 247 4.18 20.81 -10.18
CA PHE A 247 3.36 20.05 -11.10
C PHE A 247 1.97 19.87 -10.50
N LEU A 248 0.94 20.08 -11.31
CA LEU A 248 -0.44 20.05 -10.87
C LEU A 248 -1.26 19.13 -11.78
N TYR A 249 -2.08 18.29 -11.14
CA TYR A 249 -3.28 17.73 -11.71
C TYR A 249 -4.44 18.20 -10.84
N ASN A 250 -5.47 18.78 -11.46
CA ASN A 250 -6.57 19.36 -10.72
C ASN A 250 -7.87 19.24 -11.50
N SER A 251 -8.88 18.66 -10.85
CA SER A 251 -10.26 18.56 -11.35
C SER A 251 -11.29 19.15 -10.38
N VAL A 252 -10.85 19.68 -9.23
CA VAL A 252 -11.74 20.04 -8.11
C VAL A 252 -11.65 21.50 -7.67
N VAL A 253 -10.49 22.14 -7.80
CA VAL A 253 -10.32 23.56 -7.48
C VAL A 253 -10.59 24.39 -8.74
N PRO A 254 -11.44 25.44 -8.70
CA PRO A 254 -11.62 26.34 -9.84
C PRO A 254 -10.30 27.00 -10.27
N GLU A 255 -10.10 27.15 -11.58
CA GLU A 255 -8.83 27.66 -12.15
C GLU A 255 -8.51 29.08 -11.63
N GLU A 256 -9.53 29.92 -11.48
CA GLU A 256 -9.44 31.27 -10.93
C GLU A 256 -8.93 31.33 -9.48
N GLU A 257 -9.07 30.25 -8.71
CA GLU A 257 -8.63 30.18 -7.31
C GLU A 257 -7.17 29.71 -7.18
N LEU A 258 -6.67 28.93 -8.15
CA LEU A 258 -5.35 28.28 -8.10
C LEU A 258 -4.18 29.24 -7.85
N ALA A 259 -4.26 30.47 -8.35
CA ALA A 259 -3.21 31.47 -8.19
C ALA A 259 -3.17 32.12 -6.79
N THR A 260 -4.18 31.89 -5.96
CA THR A 260 -4.39 32.58 -4.67
C THR A 260 -4.33 31.67 -3.45
N ILE A 261 -4.32 30.35 -3.67
CA ILE A 261 -4.31 29.36 -2.60
C ILE A 261 -2.92 28.74 -2.43
N ASP A 262 -2.69 28.14 -1.26
CA ASP A 262 -1.58 27.21 -1.09
C ASP A 262 -1.94 25.87 -1.73
N LEU A 263 -1.25 25.52 -2.83
CA LEU A 263 -1.50 24.28 -3.57
C LEU A 263 -1.08 23.02 -2.80
N THR A 264 -0.25 23.14 -1.75
CA THR A 264 0.09 22.02 -0.85
C THR A 264 -0.95 21.82 0.25
N SER A 265 -1.85 22.78 0.41
CA SER A 265 -2.97 22.76 1.37
C SER A 265 -4.21 23.45 0.77
N PRO A 266 -4.76 22.94 -0.35
CA PRO A 266 -5.91 23.53 -1.02
C PRO A 266 -7.15 23.45 -0.11
N PRO A 267 -8.18 24.27 -0.33
CA PRO A 267 -9.41 24.30 0.46
C PRO A 267 -10.34 23.11 0.17
N ILE A 268 -9.78 21.90 0.12
CA ILE A 268 -10.48 20.64 -0.10
C ILE A 268 -10.87 20.06 1.26
N SER A 269 -12.15 19.75 1.44
CA SER A 269 -12.64 19.07 2.64
C SER A 269 -12.37 17.57 2.52
N PHE A 270 -11.36 17.09 3.23
CA PHE A 270 -11.12 15.66 3.40
C PHE A 270 -12.08 15.08 4.45
N ASN A 271 -12.48 13.83 4.28
CA ASN A 271 -13.42 13.13 5.17
C ASN A 271 -12.71 12.17 6.13
N ASN A 272 -11.42 12.43 6.41
CA ASN A 272 -10.58 11.62 7.30
C ASN A 272 -10.79 11.94 8.78
#